data_AF-A0AAN7J250-F1
#
_entry.id   AF-A0AAN7J250-F1
#
_cell.length_a   1.000
_cell.length_b   1.000
_cell.length_c   1.000
_cell.angle_alpha   90.00
_cell.angle_beta   90.00
_cell.angle_gamma   90.00
#
_symmetry.space_group_name_H-M   'P 1'
#
loop_
_entity.id
_entity.type
_entity.pdbx_description
1 polymer ?
#
loop_
_entity_poly.entity_id
_entity_poly.type
_entity_poly.pdbx_seq_one_letter_code
_entity_poly.pdbx_strand_id
1 'polypeptide(L)'
;MPSKPHPLISEFDNHLCRLRVSEAASLSPSLTGNRLNGIQDLHDCVNKLLQLSFTQQALAQEQHKTWVDELLHESLRLLDLCGIAKDALLQTKECTHQLLSIMRRRWGRMVCEDAKTNTNELEKAHAELQFLIVHITRKSDCAVYLENIQNLLEKSESSI
;
A
#
# COMPACT_ATOMS: atom_id res chain seq x y z
N MET A 1 -31.52 8.22 18.85
CA MET A 1 -32.41 7.04 18.88
C MET A 1 -31.58 5.83 18.48
N PRO A 2 -31.49 4.76 19.28
CA PRO A 2 -30.74 3.57 18.86
C PRO A 2 -31.45 2.93 17.67
N SER A 3 -30.72 2.65 16.59
CA SER A 3 -31.27 1.95 15.42
C SER A 3 -31.72 0.56 15.84
N LYS A 4 -32.96 0.18 15.49
CA LYS A 4 -33.40 -1.22 15.66
C LYS A 4 -32.47 -2.13 14.85
N PRO A 5 -31.91 -3.19 15.44
CA PRO A 5 -31.10 -4.13 14.71
C PRO A 5 -31.93 -4.79 13.60
N HIS A 6 -31.28 -5.05 12.47
CA HIS A 6 -31.91 -5.68 11.31
C HIS A 6 -32.55 -7.02 11.72
N PRO A 7 -33.74 -7.37 11.21
CA PRO A 7 -34.44 -8.61 11.60
C PRO A 7 -33.58 -9.87 11.53
N LEU A 8 -32.69 -9.95 10.54
CA LEU A 8 -31.73 -11.05 10.36
C LEU A 8 -30.67 -11.14 11.49
N ILE A 9 -30.31 -10.04 12.13
CA ILE A 9 -29.40 -10.05 13.30
C ILE A 9 -30.11 -10.68 14.50
N SER A 10 -31.40 -10.38 14.68
CA SER A 10 -32.19 -11.01 15.73
C SER A 10 -32.43 -12.50 15.46
N GLU A 11 -32.62 -12.90 14.19
CA GLU A 11 -32.73 -14.30 13.79
C GLU A 11 -31.43 -15.07 14.08
N PHE A 12 -30.28 -14.49 13.74
CA PHE A 12 -28.96 -15.05 14.06
C PHE A 12 -28.77 -15.29 15.57
N ASP A 13 -29.07 -14.29 16.40
CA ASP A 13 -28.97 -14.40 17.87
C ASP A 13 -29.88 -15.49 18.44
N ASN A 14 -31.08 -15.64 17.88
CA ASN A 14 -32.02 -16.70 18.26
C ASN A 14 -31.49 -18.10 17.91
N HIS A 15 -30.91 -18.27 16.72
CA HIS A 15 -30.28 -19.54 16.33
C HIS A 15 -29.08 -19.88 17.23
N LEU A 16 -28.25 -18.88 17.59
CA LEU A 16 -27.11 -19.05 18.48
C LEU A 16 -27.56 -19.48 19.90
N CYS A 17 -28.57 -18.81 20.46
CA CYS A 17 -29.14 -19.15 21.76
C CYS A 17 -29.69 -20.59 21.78
N ARG A 18 -30.43 -20.98 20.74
CA ARG A 18 -30.99 -22.33 20.63
C ARG A 18 -29.90 -23.40 20.54
N LEU A 19 -28.80 -23.10 19.85
CA LEU A 19 -27.64 -24.00 19.75
C LEU A 19 -26.97 -24.22 21.12
N ARG A 20 -26.76 -23.14 21.88
CA ARG A 20 -26.20 -23.19 23.24
C ARG A 20 -27.06 -24.00 24.20
N VAL A 21 -28.39 -23.84 24.14
CA VAL A 21 -29.31 -24.62 24.97
C VAL A 21 -29.24 -26.12 24.64
N SER A 22 -29.02 -26.47 23.38
CA SER A 22 -28.92 -27.87 22.93
C SER A 22 -27.56 -28.51 23.26
N GLU A 23 -26.55 -27.73 23.62
CA GLU A 23 -25.22 -28.21 24.03
C GLU A 23 -25.16 -28.65 25.50
N ALA A 24 -25.96 -28.01 26.37
CA ALA A 24 -25.96 -28.27 27.81
C ALA A 24 -26.70 -29.56 28.23
N ALA A 25 -27.36 -30.25 27.30
CA ALA A 25 -28.13 -31.46 27.56
C ALA A 25 -27.35 -32.74 27.17
N SER A 26 -27.53 -33.80 27.96
CA SER A 26 -26.93 -35.13 27.75
C SER A 26 -27.16 -35.67 26.32
N LEU A 27 -26.14 -36.33 25.75
CA LEU A 27 -26.09 -36.88 24.39
C LEU A 27 -27.20 -37.90 24.11
N SER A 28 -28.38 -37.39 23.75
CA SER A 28 -29.48 -38.14 23.17
C SER A 28 -29.36 -38.14 21.63
N PRO A 29 -29.69 -39.24 20.92
CA PRO A 29 -29.76 -39.26 19.46
C PRO A 29 -30.67 -38.17 18.86
N SER A 30 -31.76 -37.79 19.56
CA SER A 30 -32.66 -36.70 19.13
C SER A 30 -32.03 -35.31 19.31
N LEU A 31 -31.10 -35.16 20.25
CA LEU A 31 -30.33 -33.95 20.50
C LEU A 31 -29.20 -33.77 19.47
N THR A 32 -28.66 -34.85 18.92
CA THR A 32 -27.69 -34.73 17.82
C THR A 32 -28.34 -34.16 16.55
N GLY A 33 -29.56 -34.60 16.23
CA GLY A 33 -30.31 -34.08 15.08
C GLY A 33 -30.71 -32.61 15.22
N ASN A 34 -31.15 -32.18 16.41
CA ASN A 34 -31.53 -30.79 16.63
C ASN A 34 -30.31 -29.83 16.64
N ARG A 35 -29.12 -30.31 17.06
CA ARG A 35 -27.86 -29.56 16.97
C ARG A 35 -27.44 -29.37 15.52
N LEU A 36 -27.51 -30.42 14.70
CA LEU A 36 -27.19 -30.33 13.26
C LEU A 36 -28.13 -29.37 12.53
N ASN A 37 -29.44 -29.45 12.79
CA ASN A 37 -30.40 -28.50 12.23
C ASN A 37 -30.15 -27.07 12.72
N GLY A 38 -29.80 -26.89 14.00
CA GLY A 38 -29.43 -25.58 14.53
C GLY A 38 -28.20 -24.99 13.84
N ILE A 39 -27.19 -25.81 13.52
CA ILE A 39 -25.99 -25.38 12.78
C ILE A 39 -26.37 -24.99 11.35
N GLN A 40 -27.20 -25.78 10.67
CA GLN A 40 -27.68 -25.48 9.33
C GLN A 40 -28.45 -24.15 9.29
N ASP A 41 -29.39 -23.94 10.22
CA ASP A 41 -30.16 -22.70 10.29
C ASP A 41 -29.26 -21.47 10.55
N LEU A 42 -28.26 -21.62 11.41
CA LEU A 42 -27.29 -20.56 11.68
C LEU A 42 -26.45 -20.25 10.44
N HIS A 43 -25.98 -21.29 9.74
CA HIS A 43 -25.24 -21.16 8.50
C HIS A 43 -26.05 -20.42 7.43
N ASP A 44 -27.33 -20.78 7.26
CA ASP A 44 -28.22 -20.14 6.30
C ASP A 44 -28.50 -18.67 6.67
N CYS A 45 -28.63 -18.37 7.96
CA CYS A 45 -28.78 -17.01 8.47
C CYS A 45 -27.53 -16.14 8.18
N VAL A 46 -26.33 -16.68 8.42
CA VAL A 46 -25.06 -16.00 8.09
C VAL A 46 -24.95 -15.76 6.59
N ASN A 47 -25.30 -16.73 5.76
CA ASN A 47 -25.26 -16.57 4.31
C ASN A 47 -26.20 -15.45 3.84
N LYS A 48 -27.41 -15.36 4.40
CA LYS A 48 -28.34 -14.25 4.14
C LYS A 48 -27.76 -12.91 4.61
N LEU A 49 -27.11 -12.86 5.77
CA LEU A 49 -26.44 -11.65 6.28
C LEU A 49 -25.31 -11.18 5.38
N LEU A 50 -24.50 -12.10 4.84
CA LEU A 50 -23.43 -11.80 3.89
C LEU A 50 -23.95 -11.33 2.52
N GLN A 51 -25.18 -11.71 2.15
CA GLN A 51 -25.84 -11.26 0.92
C GLN A 51 -26.47 -9.87 1.04
N LEU A 52 -26.56 -9.29 2.25
CA LEU A 52 -27.10 -7.95 2.43
C LEU A 52 -26.17 -6.91 1.82
N SER A 53 -26.76 -5.96 1.09
CA SER A 53 -26.04 -4.87 0.43
C SER A 53 -25.15 -4.08 1.39
N PHE A 54 -25.63 -3.78 2.60
CA PHE A 54 -24.83 -3.05 3.59
C PHE A 54 -23.61 -3.86 4.08
N THR A 55 -23.74 -5.18 4.21
CA THR A 55 -22.64 -6.06 4.63
C THR A 55 -21.58 -6.13 3.52
N GLN A 56 -22.02 -6.28 2.27
CA GLN A 56 -21.15 -6.29 1.11
C GLN A 56 -20.44 -4.94 0.93
N GLN A 57 -21.17 -3.85 1.12
CA GLN A 57 -20.61 -2.51 1.07
C GLN A 57 -19.57 -2.31 2.18
N ALA A 58 -19.85 -2.70 3.42
CA ALA A 58 -18.89 -2.61 4.51
C ALA A 58 -17.63 -3.46 4.25
N LEU A 59 -17.79 -4.66 3.71
CA LEU A 59 -16.68 -5.55 3.37
C LEU A 59 -15.82 -4.98 2.23
N ALA A 60 -16.45 -4.44 1.18
CA ALA A 60 -15.76 -3.80 0.07
C ALA A 60 -15.02 -2.52 0.52
N GLN A 61 -15.63 -1.72 1.39
CA GLN A 61 -15.01 -0.52 1.96
C GLN A 61 -13.78 -0.87 2.81
N GLU A 62 -13.84 -1.94 3.61
CA GLU A 62 -12.69 -2.37 4.41
C GLU A 62 -11.55 -2.92 3.55
N GLN A 63 -11.87 -3.70 2.50
CA GLN A 63 -10.89 -4.15 1.52
C GLN A 63 -10.24 -2.97 0.78
N HIS A 64 -11.05 -2.00 0.35
CA HIS A 64 -10.56 -0.81 -0.32
C HIS A 64 -9.62 0.01 0.59
N LYS A 65 -10.01 0.22 1.85
CA LYS A 65 -9.16 0.90 2.84
C LYS A 65 -7.82 0.18 3.05
N THR A 66 -7.85 -1.15 3.13
CA THR A 66 -6.63 -1.96 3.33
C THR A 66 -5.68 -1.84 2.13
N TRP A 67 -6.22 -1.94 0.91
CA TRP A 67 -5.42 -1.82 -0.31
C TRP A 67 -4.84 -0.43 -0.51
N VAL A 68 -5.60 0.63 -0.18
CA VAL A 68 -5.12 2.01 -0.23
C VAL A 68 -4.00 2.25 0.79
N ASP A 69 -4.12 1.72 2.01
CA ASP A 69 -3.09 1.84 3.05
C ASP A 69 -1.79 1.13 2.66
N GLU A 70 -1.88 -0.11 2.17
CA GLU A 70 -0.70 -0.86 1.68
C GLU A 70 -0.02 -0.13 0.52
N LEU A 71 -0.79 0.38 -0.43
CA LEU A 71 -0.25 1.10 -1.59
C LEU A 71 0.43 2.42 -1.19
N LEU A 72 -0.19 3.18 -0.28
CA LEU A 72 0.40 4.40 0.27
C LEU A 72 1.68 4.08 1.03
N HIS A 73 1.68 3.00 1.82
CA HIS A 73 2.85 2.55 2.55
C HIS A 73 4.02 2.23 1.61
N GLU A 74 3.78 1.43 0.56
CA GLU A 74 4.81 1.11 -0.44
C GLU A 74 5.29 2.35 -1.21
N SER A 75 4.39 3.27 -1.52
CA SER A 75 4.74 4.55 -2.18
C SER A 75 5.63 5.42 -1.31
N LEU A 76 5.38 5.47 0.00
CA LEU A 76 6.21 6.21 0.96
C LEU A 76 7.62 5.62 1.03
N ARG A 77 7.74 4.28 1.07
CA ARG A 77 9.03 3.58 1.09
C ARG A 77 9.87 3.91 -0.16
N LEU A 78 9.23 3.99 -1.33
CA LEU A 78 9.89 4.41 -2.57
C LEU A 78 10.38 5.85 -2.49
N LEU A 79 9.55 6.76 -1.96
CA LEU A 79 9.92 8.17 -1.77
C LEU A 79 11.12 8.33 -0.83
N ASP A 80 11.14 7.58 0.28
CA ASP A 80 12.26 7.56 1.22
C ASP A 80 13.55 7.08 0.54
N LEU A 81 13.47 6.01 -0.25
CA LEU A 81 14.61 5.51 -1.01
C LEU A 81 15.11 6.53 -2.04
N CYS A 82 14.21 7.25 -2.71
CA CYS A 82 14.56 8.36 -3.58
C CYS A 82 15.26 9.50 -2.82
N GLY A 83 14.83 9.79 -1.60
CA GLY A 83 15.49 10.74 -0.69
C GLY A 83 16.94 10.33 -0.40
N ILE A 84 17.14 9.08 0.00
CA ILE A 84 18.47 8.51 0.26
C ILE A 84 19.36 8.59 -0.98
N ALA A 85 18.83 8.21 -2.15
CA ALA A 85 19.58 8.26 -3.41
C ALA A 85 19.99 9.70 -3.77
N LYS A 86 19.09 10.67 -3.59
CA LYS A 86 19.40 12.10 -3.80
C LYS A 86 20.51 12.57 -2.87
N ASP A 87 20.47 12.19 -1.60
CA ASP A 87 21.47 12.62 -0.62
C ASP A 87 22.84 12.00 -0.90
N ALA A 88 22.90 10.70 -1.23
CA ALA A 88 24.13 10.03 -1.64
C ALA A 88 24.75 10.68 -2.90
N LEU A 89 23.90 11.08 -3.83
CA LEU A 89 24.33 11.77 -5.04
C LEU A 89 24.88 13.18 -4.74
N LEU A 90 24.23 13.93 -3.86
CA LEU A 90 24.73 15.24 -3.40
C LEU A 90 26.08 15.10 -2.70
N GLN A 91 26.27 14.06 -1.88
CA GLN A 91 27.57 13.77 -1.25
C GLN A 91 28.64 13.45 -2.30
N THR A 92 28.31 12.68 -3.33
CA THR A 92 29.25 12.36 -4.41
C THR A 92 29.65 13.61 -5.17
N LYS A 93 28.69 14.49 -5.51
CA LYS A 93 28.97 15.79 -6.15
C LYS A 93 29.94 16.64 -5.32
N GLU A 94 29.71 16.75 -4.02
CA GLU A 94 30.56 17.52 -3.12
C GLU A 94 31.96 16.91 -3.03
N CYS A 95 32.08 15.59 -2.88
CA CYS A 95 33.35 14.87 -2.87
C CYS A 95 34.14 15.09 -4.17
N THR A 96 33.50 14.97 -5.33
CA THR A 96 34.10 15.26 -6.64
C THR A 96 34.60 16.70 -6.72
N HIS A 97 33.81 17.67 -6.25
CA HIS A 97 34.20 19.07 -6.26
C HIS A 97 35.41 19.34 -5.36
N GLN A 98 35.46 18.73 -4.17
CA GLN A 98 36.61 18.81 -3.27
C GLN A 98 37.87 18.20 -3.89
N LEU A 99 37.77 17.01 -4.49
CA LEU A 99 38.88 16.36 -5.19
C LEU A 99 39.44 17.23 -6.31
N LEU A 100 38.57 17.78 -7.17
CA LEU A 100 38.98 18.70 -8.24
C LEU A 100 39.65 19.96 -7.69
N SER A 101 39.14 20.52 -6.58
CA SER A 101 39.74 21.68 -5.92
C SER A 101 41.15 21.38 -5.42
N ILE A 102 41.36 20.21 -4.78
CA ILE A 102 42.67 19.75 -4.33
C ILE A 102 43.61 19.55 -5.52
N MET A 103 43.15 18.89 -6.58
CA MET A 103 43.94 18.68 -7.80
C MET A 103 44.35 20.01 -8.45
N ARG A 104 43.44 20.99 -8.60
CA ARG A 104 43.79 22.32 -9.14
C ARG A 104 44.84 23.03 -8.29
N ARG A 105 44.71 23.00 -6.96
CA ARG A 105 45.69 23.63 -6.05
C ARG A 105 47.04 22.93 -6.07
N ARG A 106 47.07 21.61 -6.30
CA ARG A 106 48.31 20.81 -6.35
C ARG A 106 48.98 20.85 -7.73
N TRP A 107 48.20 20.84 -8.81
CA TRP A 107 48.64 20.86 -10.21
C TRP A 107 48.95 22.28 -10.72
N GLY A 108 48.34 23.33 -10.14
CA GLY A 108 48.78 24.71 -10.35
C GLY A 108 50.24 24.97 -9.90
N ARG A 109 50.87 24.01 -9.20
CA ARG A 109 52.31 23.98 -8.87
C ARG A 109 53.14 23.01 -9.72
N MET A 110 52.52 22.23 -10.62
CA MET A 110 53.16 21.26 -11.51
C MET A 110 52.51 21.34 -12.89
N VAL A 111 52.77 22.42 -13.63
CA VAL A 111 52.54 22.40 -15.09
C VAL A 111 53.86 21.99 -15.73
N CYS A 112 53.98 20.71 -16.04
CA CYS A 112 54.65 20.21 -17.24
C CYS A 112 53.83 19.01 -17.73
N GLU A 113 53.09 19.28 -18.81
CA GLU A 113 52.41 18.44 -19.82
C GLU A 113 51.66 17.14 -19.45
N ASP A 114 50.61 16.90 -20.24
CA ASP A 114 49.79 15.69 -20.37
C ASP A 114 48.73 15.36 -19.30
N ALA A 115 47.52 15.92 -19.48
CA ALA A 115 46.28 15.29 -19.01
C ALA A 115 45.04 15.87 -19.74
N LYS A 116 44.79 15.42 -20.98
CA LYS A 116 43.58 15.80 -21.76
C LYS A 116 42.47 14.74 -21.79
N THR A 117 42.57 13.66 -21.01
CA THR A 117 41.66 12.50 -21.11
C THR A 117 40.81 12.22 -19.87
N ASN A 118 40.93 12.99 -18.78
CA ASN A 118 40.24 12.68 -17.51
C ASN A 118 39.14 13.69 -17.14
N THR A 119 39.02 14.81 -17.87
CA THR A 119 37.99 15.83 -17.62
C THR A 119 36.67 15.49 -18.30
N ASN A 120 36.73 14.81 -19.45
CA ASN A 120 35.57 14.41 -20.27
C ASN A 120 34.72 13.30 -19.62
N GLU A 121 35.33 12.32 -18.94
CA GLU A 121 34.57 11.26 -18.26
C GLU A 121 33.80 11.77 -17.04
N LEU A 122 34.37 12.73 -16.32
CA LEU A 122 33.74 13.32 -15.14
C LEU A 122 32.57 14.23 -15.52
N GLU A 123 32.71 15.02 -16.59
CA GLU A 123 31.62 15.82 -17.15
C GLU A 123 30.51 14.94 -17.71
N LYS A 124 30.85 13.81 -18.33
CA LYS A 124 29.89 12.80 -18.79
C LYS A 124 29.12 12.17 -17.63
N ALA A 125 29.81 11.78 -16.56
CA ALA A 125 29.16 11.26 -15.35
C ALA A 125 28.23 12.31 -14.70
N HIS A 126 28.64 13.59 -14.69
CA HIS A 126 27.78 14.68 -14.20
C HIS A 126 26.52 14.85 -15.04
N ALA A 127 26.64 14.79 -16.36
CA ALA A 127 25.51 14.88 -17.28
C ALA A 127 24.55 13.68 -17.14
N GLU A 128 25.08 12.46 -17.02
CA GLU A 128 24.28 11.25 -16.77
C GLU A 128 23.56 11.32 -15.42
N LEU A 129 24.22 11.84 -14.37
CA LEU A 129 23.61 12.04 -13.06
C LEU A 129 22.52 13.13 -13.09
N GLN A 130 22.73 14.24 -13.79
CA GLN A 130 21.69 15.26 -13.98
C GLN A 130 20.49 14.70 -14.76
N PHE A 131 20.76 13.91 -15.80
CA PHE A 131 19.71 13.23 -16.56
C PHE A 131 18.92 12.28 -15.67
N LEU A 132 19.59 11.49 -14.82
CA LEU A 132 18.93 10.60 -13.87
C LEU A 132 18.11 11.37 -12.83
N ILE A 133 18.61 12.49 -12.32
CA ILE A 133 17.87 13.37 -11.39
C ILE A 133 16.59 13.86 -12.06
N VAL A 134 16.68 14.45 -13.26
CA VAL A 134 15.50 14.94 -14.00
C VAL A 134 14.55 13.80 -14.32
N HIS A 135 15.07 12.64 -14.71
CA HIS A 135 14.27 11.47 -15.02
C HIS A 135 13.59 10.89 -13.78
N ILE A 136 14.24 10.85 -12.63
CA ILE A 136 13.62 10.41 -11.37
C ILE A 136 12.61 11.45 -10.86
N THR A 137 12.88 12.75 -11.04
CA THR A 137 11.99 13.85 -10.66
C THR A 137 10.77 13.96 -11.59
N ARG A 138 10.90 13.56 -12.87
CA ARG A 138 9.79 13.45 -13.82
C ARG A 138 9.06 12.12 -13.67
N LYS A 139 9.78 11.00 -13.51
CA LYS A 139 9.22 9.64 -13.35
C LYS A 139 8.67 9.37 -11.95
N SER A 140 8.94 10.24 -10.97
CA SER A 140 8.06 10.41 -9.80
C SER A 140 6.72 11.04 -10.21
N ASP A 141 6.16 10.57 -11.34
CA ASP A 141 4.77 10.69 -11.79
C ASP A 141 3.83 10.03 -10.77
N CYS A 142 4.05 10.25 -9.47
CA CYS A 142 3.06 10.06 -8.43
C CYS A 142 1.79 10.81 -8.83
N ALA A 143 1.87 11.90 -9.59
CA ALA A 143 0.71 12.58 -10.18
C ALA A 143 -0.08 11.68 -11.14
N VAL A 144 0.56 10.99 -12.10
CA VAL A 144 -0.14 10.11 -13.06
C VAL A 144 -0.64 8.83 -12.39
N TYR A 145 0.12 8.28 -11.43
CA TYR A 145 -0.30 7.13 -10.64
C TYR A 145 -1.49 7.48 -9.72
N LEU A 146 -1.45 8.62 -9.04
CA LEU A 146 -2.55 9.13 -8.22
C LEU A 146 -3.77 9.51 -9.08
N GLU A 147 -3.59 10.13 -10.24
CA GLU A 147 -4.68 10.52 -11.15
C GLU A 147 -5.36 9.30 -11.80
N ASN A 148 -4.61 8.23 -12.06
CA ASN A 148 -5.19 6.94 -12.47
C ASN A 148 -5.95 6.24 -11.34
N ILE A 149 -5.43 6.29 -10.11
CA ILE A 149 -6.12 5.75 -8.93
C ILE A 149 -7.38 6.55 -8.62
N GLN A 150 -7.32 7.88 -8.73
CA GLN A 150 -8.44 8.78 -8.48
C GLN A 150 -9.54 8.63 -9.54
N ASN A 151 -9.16 8.48 -10.83
CA ASN A 151 -10.11 8.10 -11.90
C ASN A 151 -10.72 6.70 -11.69
N LEU A 152 -9.95 5.73 -11.18
CA LEU A 152 -10.47 4.38 -10.86
C LEU A 152 -11.45 4.43 -9.68
N LEU A 153 -11.16 5.25 -8.66
CA LEU A 153 -12.06 5.49 -7.53
C LEU A 153 -13.38 6.13 -7.98
N GLU A 154 -13.32 7.24 -8.73
CA GLU A 154 -14.51 7.93 -9.27
C GLU A 154 -15.38 7.01 -10.15
N LYS A 155 -14.73 6.12 -10.90
CA LYS A 155 -15.41 5.14 -11.76
C LYS A 155 -16.07 4.01 -10.98
N SER A 156 -15.54 3.66 -9.80
CA SER A 156 -16.15 2.71 -8.88
C SER A 156 -17.33 3.30 -8.10
N GLU A 157 -17.27 4.59 -7.77
CA GLU A 157 -18.36 5.33 -7.11
C GLU A 157 -19.54 5.61 -8.05
N SER A 158 -19.29 5.81 -9.35
CA SER A 158 -20.32 6.07 -10.36
C SER A 158 -21.10 4.82 -10.82
N SER A 159 -20.73 3.62 -10.32
CA SER A 159 -21.30 2.34 -10.74
C SER A 159 -22.26 1.70 -9.72
N ILE A 160 -22.58 2.42 -8.64
CA ILE A 160 -23.58 2.06 -7.61
C ILE A 160 -24.83 2.91 -7.83
#